data_AF-A0A7S0LCI4-F1
#
_entry.id   AF-A0A7S0LCI4-F1
#
_cell.length_a   1.000
_cell.length_b   1.000
_cell.length_c   1.000
_cell.angle_alpha   90.00
_cell.angle_beta   90.00
_cell.angle_gamma   90.00
#
_symmetry.space_group_name_H-M   'P 1'
#
loop_
_entity.id
_entity.type
_entity.pdbx_description
1 polymer ?
#
loop_
_entity_poly.entity_id
_entity_poly.type
_entity_poly.pdbx_seq_one_letter_code
_entity_poly.pdbx_strand_id
1 'polypeptide(L)'
;TALGGDGQVEAVSGTPQTEEDALRAQLAASPDGVQEHVRISKLLLKQKRADETVELLWPAVQRVPQESSGPLRFQLALALALQGQHQAAEALLTQVLELEPGFVEASLCLANCQ
;
A
#
# COMPACT_ATOMS: atom_id res chain seq x y z
N THR A 1 15.84 -21.31 -42.09
CA THR A 1 14.83 -20.56 -41.32
C THR A 1 14.17 -21.52 -40.37
N ALA A 2 13.93 -21.11 -39.13
CA ALA A 2 13.52 -21.89 -37.96
C ALA A 2 14.67 -22.48 -37.13
N LEU A 3 14.92 -21.86 -35.97
CA LEU A 3 15.13 -22.45 -34.64
C LEU A 3 15.38 -21.31 -33.63
N GLY A 4 14.70 -21.37 -32.48
CA GLY A 4 14.71 -20.39 -31.39
C GLY A 4 13.27 -19.89 -31.16
N GLY A 5 12.43 -20.49 -30.31
CA GLY A 5 12.76 -21.26 -29.12
C GLY A 5 13.14 -20.31 -27.99
N ASP A 6 12.24 -19.41 -27.60
CA ASP A 6 12.32 -18.72 -26.31
C ASP A 6 10.99 -18.89 -25.58
N GLY A 7 10.89 -20.07 -24.96
CA GLY A 7 9.95 -20.29 -23.90
C GLY A 7 10.61 -19.85 -22.61
N GLN A 8 10.27 -18.68 -22.10
CA GLN A 8 10.07 -18.46 -20.67
C GLN A 8 9.40 -17.11 -20.47
N VAL A 9 8.06 -17.11 -20.45
CA VAL A 9 7.39 -16.16 -19.58
C VAL A 9 7.73 -16.61 -18.16
N GLU A 10 8.87 -16.14 -17.66
CA GLU A 10 9.14 -16.13 -16.23
C GLU A 10 8.08 -15.21 -15.61
N ALA A 11 6.89 -15.77 -15.40
CA ALA A 11 6.16 -15.58 -14.16
C ALA A 11 7.02 -16.20 -13.04
N VAL A 12 8.24 -15.69 -12.89
CA VAL A 12 9.00 -15.81 -11.68
C VAL A 12 8.10 -15.12 -10.68
N SER A 13 7.51 -15.94 -9.82
CA SER A 13 7.39 -15.70 -8.40
C SER A 13 8.57 -14.82 -7.95
N GLY A 14 8.48 -13.52 -8.22
CA GLY A 14 9.49 -12.56 -7.85
C GLY A 14 9.67 -12.78 -6.37
N THR A 15 10.89 -13.09 -5.96
CA THR A 15 11.17 -13.08 -4.54
C THR A 15 10.70 -11.71 -4.05
N PRO A 16 10.11 -11.61 -2.85
CA PRO A 16 9.53 -10.35 -2.37
C PRO A 16 10.53 -9.18 -2.42
N GLN A 17 11.84 -9.47 -2.45
CA GLN A 17 12.90 -8.50 -2.67
C GLN A 17 13.00 -7.96 -4.11
N THR A 18 12.84 -8.80 -5.14
CA THR A 18 12.85 -8.33 -6.54
C THR A 18 11.62 -7.49 -6.87
N GLU A 19 10.46 -7.84 -6.30
CA GLU A 19 9.24 -7.03 -6.46
C GLU A 19 9.35 -5.69 -5.73
N GLU A 20 9.92 -5.69 -4.51
CA GLU A 20 10.17 -4.47 -3.74
C GLU A 20 11.13 -3.52 -4.46
N ASP A 21 12.23 -4.04 -5.01
CA ASP A 21 13.22 -3.25 -5.75
C ASP A 21 12.58 -2.59 -6.98
N ALA A 22 11.79 -3.34 -7.76
CA ALA A 22 11.07 -2.81 -8.91
C ALA A 22 10.08 -1.71 -8.52
N LEU A 23 9.36 -1.87 -7.40
CA LEU A 23 8.43 -0.85 -6.90
C LEU A 23 9.16 0.38 -6.36
N ARG A 24 10.32 0.22 -5.70
CA ARG A 24 11.15 1.36 -5.27
C ARG A 24 11.71 2.14 -6.46
N ALA A 25 12.13 1.46 -7.53
CA ALA A 25 12.56 2.12 -8.75
C ALA A 25 11.42 2.91 -9.42
N GLN A 26 10.20 2.34 -9.46
CA GLN A 26 9.01 3.06 -9.95
C GLN A 26 8.68 4.27 -9.08
N LEU A 27 8.75 4.14 -7.76
CA LEU A 27 8.54 5.24 -6.84
C LEU A 27 9.59 6.35 -6.99
N ALA A 28 10.85 5.99 -7.25
CA ALA A 28 11.91 6.97 -7.55
C ALA A 28 11.63 7.74 -8.85
N ALA A 29 11.02 7.08 -9.85
CA ALA A 29 10.59 7.72 -11.09
C ALA A 29 9.29 8.55 -10.95
N SER A 30 8.44 8.23 -9.97
CA SER A 30 7.16 8.91 -9.70
C SER A 30 6.91 9.05 -8.20
N PRO A 31 7.60 10.00 -7.53
CA PRO A 31 7.65 10.11 -6.06
C PRO A 31 6.36 10.63 -5.41
N ASP A 32 5.38 11.04 -6.21
CA ASP A 32 4.06 11.51 -5.76
C ASP A 32 2.92 10.57 -6.18
N GLY A 33 3.27 9.42 -6.76
CA GLY A 33 2.31 8.44 -7.24
C GLY A 33 1.57 7.74 -6.10
N VAL A 34 0.27 7.99 -5.97
CA VAL A 34 -0.60 7.31 -4.98
C VAL A 34 -0.57 5.79 -5.16
N GLN A 35 -0.62 5.35 -6.42
CA GLN A 35 -0.69 3.93 -6.77
C GLN A 35 0.61 3.19 -6.43
N GLU A 36 1.75 3.83 -6.67
CA GLU A 36 3.08 3.29 -6.40
C GLU A 36 3.26 3.08 -4.90
N HIS A 37 2.91 4.08 -4.07
CA HIS A 37 2.93 3.97 -2.62
C HIS A 37 2.00 2.86 -2.09
N VAL A 38 0.81 2.71 -2.66
CA VAL A 38 -0.13 1.65 -2.27
C VAL A 38 0.38 0.26 -2.65
N ARG A 39 1.07 0.10 -3.79
CA ARG A 39 1.62 -1.19 -4.21
C ARG A 39 2.74 -1.64 -3.30
N ILE A 40 3.71 -0.76 -3.02
CA ILE A 40 4.82 -1.08 -2.12
C ILE A 40 4.33 -1.27 -0.67
N SER A 41 3.36 -0.50 -0.20
CA SER A 41 2.79 -0.71 1.14
C SER A 41 2.15 -2.08 1.27
N LYS A 42 1.37 -2.53 0.27
CA LYS A 42 0.78 -3.87 0.27
C LYS A 42 1.84 -4.96 0.38
N LEU A 43 2.97 -4.80 -0.31
CA LEU A 43 4.09 -5.73 -0.24
C LEU A 43 4.76 -5.73 1.14
N LEU A 44 5.02 -4.55 1.71
CA LEU A 44 5.60 -4.40 3.05
C LEU A 44 4.68 -4.96 4.15
N LEU A 45 3.37 -4.71 4.07
CA LEU A 45 2.37 -5.25 4.99
C LEU A 45 2.29 -6.77 4.92
N LYS A 46 2.36 -7.37 3.71
CA LYS A 46 2.46 -8.83 3.55
C LYS A 46 3.72 -9.40 4.21
N GLN A 47 4.82 -8.65 4.20
CA GLN A 47 6.06 -8.98 4.90
C GLN A 47 6.02 -8.66 6.41
N LYS A 48 4.88 -8.20 6.95
CA LYS A 48 4.72 -7.72 8.34
C LYS A 48 5.66 -6.54 8.71
N ARG A 49 6.17 -5.82 7.72
CA ARG A 49 7.01 -4.62 7.87
C ARG A 49 6.12 -3.37 8.01
N ALA A 50 5.30 -3.37 9.06
CA ALA A 50 4.34 -2.30 9.31
C ALA A 50 5.04 -0.96 9.63
N ASP A 51 6.17 -1.00 10.33
CA ASP A 51 6.95 0.18 10.70
C ASP A 51 7.43 0.97 9.46
N GLU A 52 8.11 0.28 8.55
CA GLU A 52 8.54 0.87 7.27
C GLU A 52 7.36 1.34 6.41
N THR A 53 6.21 0.67 6.51
CA THR A 53 5.00 1.11 5.81
C THR A 53 4.51 2.45 6.33
N VAL A 54 4.51 2.65 7.66
CA VAL A 54 4.14 3.92 8.28
C VAL A 54 5.11 5.02 7.87
N GLU A 55 6.42 4.78 7.96
CA GLU A 55 7.44 5.75 7.57
C GLU A 55 7.35 6.16 6.10
N LEU A 56 6.96 5.22 5.23
CA LEU A 56 6.79 5.48 3.81
C LEU A 56 5.50 6.27 3.50
N LEU A 57 4.38 5.87 4.10
CA LEU A 57 3.07 6.43 3.77
C LEU A 57 2.77 7.75 4.48
N TRP A 58 3.35 7.98 5.66
CA TRP A 58 3.15 9.21 6.43
C TRP A 58 3.51 10.48 5.64
N PRO A 59 4.72 10.62 5.05
CA PRO A 59 5.03 11.79 4.24
C PRO A 59 4.25 11.84 2.92
N ALA A 60 3.76 10.71 2.41
CA ALA A 60 2.96 10.67 1.20
C ALA A 60 1.55 11.23 1.41
N VAL A 61 0.88 10.87 2.52
CA VAL A 61 -0.46 11.40 2.85
C VAL A 61 -0.46 12.90 3.12
N GLN A 62 0.67 13.48 3.54
CA GLN A 62 0.80 14.93 3.76
C GLN A 62 1.00 15.72 2.46
N ARG A 63 1.53 15.08 1.40
CA ARG A 63 1.80 15.72 0.10
C ARG A 63 0.62 15.58 -0.87
N VAL A 64 -0.03 14.42 -0.84
CA VAL A 64 -1.17 14.12 -1.71
C VAL A 64 -2.41 14.87 -1.20
N PRO A 65 -3.20 15.51 -2.09
CA PRO A 65 -4.46 16.16 -1.72
C PRO A 65 -5.38 15.23 -0.93
N GLN A 66 -6.15 15.79 0.01
CA GLN A 66 -7.00 15.02 0.91
C GLN A 66 -7.94 14.07 0.16
N GLU A 67 -8.53 14.54 -0.94
CA GLU A 67 -9.49 13.79 -1.78
C GLU A 67 -8.85 12.59 -2.49
N SER A 68 -7.55 12.65 -2.80
CA SER A 68 -6.81 11.56 -3.48
C SER A 68 -6.05 10.65 -2.52
N SER A 69 -6.00 10.99 -1.24
CA SER A 69 -5.20 10.26 -0.23
C SER A 69 -5.97 9.16 0.51
N GLY A 70 -7.25 8.91 0.17
CA GLY A 70 -8.05 7.81 0.72
C GLY A 70 -7.33 6.44 0.68
N PRO A 71 -6.81 5.99 -0.48
CA PRO A 71 -6.08 4.73 -0.58
C PRO A 71 -4.81 4.68 0.29
N LEU A 72 -4.09 5.79 0.42
CA LEU A 72 -2.89 5.90 1.26
C LEU A 72 -3.26 5.84 2.75
N ARG A 73 -4.29 6.57 3.18
CA ARG A 73 -4.81 6.55 4.56
C ARG A 73 -5.28 5.16 4.95
N PHE A 74 -5.95 4.45 4.05
CA PHE A 74 -6.36 3.06 4.28
C PHE A 74 -5.15 2.14 4.51
N GLN A 75 -4.13 2.19 3.65
CA GLN A 75 -2.92 1.38 3.83
C GLN A 75 -2.15 1.74 5.11
N LEU A 76 -2.11 3.03 5.47
CA LEU A 76 -1.52 3.50 6.72
C LEU A 76 -2.29 2.98 7.93
N ALA A 77 -3.62 2.96 7.87
CA ALA A 77 -4.46 2.39 8.92
C ALA A 77 -4.20 0.89 9.11
N LEU A 78 -4.06 0.12 8.03
CA LEU A 78 -3.69 -1.29 8.10
C LEU A 78 -2.31 -1.48 8.76
N ALA A 79 -1.35 -0.61 8.45
CA ALA A 79 -0.03 -0.63 9.07
C ALA A 79 -0.11 -0.38 10.59
N LEU A 80 -0.85 0.64 11.00
CA LEU A 80 -1.06 0.98 12.41
C LEU A 80 -1.80 -0.13 13.17
N ALA A 81 -2.80 -0.76 12.55
CA ALA A 81 -3.49 -1.91 13.12
C ALA A 81 -2.53 -3.09 13.34
N LEU A 82 -1.62 -3.37 12.40
CA LEU A 82 -0.58 -4.40 12.59
C LEU A 82 0.42 -4.06 13.69
N GLN A 83 0.66 -2.78 13.97
CA GLN A 83 1.45 -2.33 15.12
C GLN A 83 0.68 -2.37 16.44
N GLY A 84 -0.60 -2.73 16.44
CA GLY A 84 -1.48 -2.71 17.61
C GLY A 84 -2.04 -1.33 17.96
N GLN A 85 -1.81 -0.32 17.11
CA GLN A 85 -2.33 1.04 17.28
C GLN A 85 -3.76 1.15 16.71
N HIS A 86 -4.69 0.34 17.24
CA HIS A 86 -6.06 0.25 16.73
C HIS A 86 -6.80 1.59 16.74
N GLN A 87 -6.60 2.42 17.77
CA GLN A 87 -7.26 3.71 17.89
C GLN A 87 -6.83 4.71 16.80
N ALA A 88 -5.55 4.68 16.40
CA ALA A 88 -5.06 5.51 15.30
C ALA A 88 -5.50 4.95 13.94
N ALA A 89 -5.56 3.62 13.79
CA ALA A 89 -6.10 2.97 12.60
C ALA A 89 -7.59 3.32 12.41
N GLU A 90 -8.40 3.25 13.45
CA GLU A 90 -9.81 3.63 13.45
C GLU A 90 -10.03 5.08 12.99
N ALA A 91 -9.24 6.02 13.53
CA ALA A 91 -9.33 7.43 13.15
C ALA A 91 -9.02 7.65 11.65
N LEU A 92 -8.05 6.90 11.09
CA LEU A 92 -7.75 6.97 9.67
C LEU A 92 -8.82 6.30 8.81
N LEU A 93 -9.34 5.14 9.21
CA LEU A 93 -10.42 4.45 8.50
C LEU A 93 -11.69 5.29 8.45
N THR A 94 -12.00 5.99 9.54
CA THR A 94 -13.13 6.94 9.59
C THR A 94 -12.94 8.04 8.56
N GLN A 95 -11.77 8.67 8.50
CA GLN A 95 -11.47 9.69 7.48
C GLN A 95 -11.56 9.14 6.05
N VAL A 96 -11.15 7.89 5.81
CA VAL A 96 -11.30 7.26 4.48
C VAL A 96 -12.78 7.15 4.12
N LEU A 97 -13.64 6.77 5.05
CA LEU A 97 -15.09 6.65 4.83
C LEU A 97 -15.80 8.00 4.74
N GLU A 98 -15.28 9.04 5.40
CA GLU A 98 -15.78 10.41 5.22
C GLU A 98 -15.50 10.94 3.80
N LEU A 99 -14.35 10.56 3.23
CA LEU A 99 -13.97 10.94 1.86
C LEU A 99 -14.64 10.09 0.80
N GLU A 100 -14.67 8.77 1.03
CA GLU A 100 -15.28 7.80 0.16
C GLU A 100 -16.16 6.83 0.98
N PRO A 101 -17.44 7.17 1.18
CA PRO A 101 -18.37 6.32 1.94
C PRO A 101 -18.56 4.93 1.33
N GLY A 102 -18.24 4.77 0.04
CA GLY A 102 -18.30 3.50 -0.69
C GLY A 102 -17.07 2.61 -0.52
N PHE A 103 -16.06 3.02 0.25
CA PHE A 103 -14.83 2.24 0.43
C PHE A 103 -15.09 1.02 1.34
N VAL A 104 -15.52 -0.07 0.72
CA VAL A 104 -16.01 -1.29 1.41
C VAL A 104 -14.95 -1.88 2.32
N GLU A 105 -13.70 -1.96 1.87
CA GLU A 105 -12.60 -2.55 2.64
C GLU A 105 -12.31 -1.76 3.93
N ALA A 106 -12.47 -0.44 3.93
CA ALA A 106 -12.26 0.42 5.09
C ALA A 106 -13.39 0.22 6.10
N SER A 107 -14.64 0.10 5.63
CA SER A 107 -15.79 -0.22 6.47
C SER A 107 -15.62 -1.57 7.16
N LEU A 108 -15.14 -2.58 6.42
CA LEU A 108 -14.90 -3.92 6.96
C LEU A 108 -13.78 -3.91 8.00
N CYS A 109 -12.67 -3.22 7.72
CA CYS A 109 -11.56 -3.09 8.67
C CYS A 109 -11.98 -2.33 9.93
N LEU A 110 -12.80 -1.29 9.81
CA LEU A 110 -13.31 -0.50 10.93
C LEU A 110 -14.20 -1.35 11.85
N ALA A 111 -15.10 -2.16 11.27
CA ALA A 111 -15.94 -3.09 12.02
C ALA A 111 -15.12 -4.13 12.81
N ASN A 112 -13.92 -4.47 12.34
CA ASN A 112 -13.02 -5.43 12.98
C ASN A 112 -12.00 -4.78 13.93
N CYS A 113 -11.99 -3.46 14.07
CA CYS A 113 -11.10 -2.73 14.99
C CYS A 113 -11.72 -2.52 16.40
N GLN A 114 -12.92 -3.06 16.65
CA GLN A 114 -13.65 -2.97 17.94
C GLN A 114 -13.16 -3.96 18.99
#